data_AF-A0AAN9BK52-F1
#
_entry.id   AF-A0AAN9BK52-F1
#
_cell.length_a   1.000
_cell.length_b   1.000
_cell.length_c   1.000
_cell.angle_alpha   90.00
_cell.angle_beta   90.00
_cell.angle_gamma   90.00
#
_symmetry.space_group_name_H-M   'P 1'
#
loop_
_entity.id
_entity.type
_entity.pdbx_description
1 polymer ?
#
loop_
_entity_poly.entity_id
_entity_poly.type
_entity_poly.pdbx_seq_one_letter_code
_entity_poly.pdbx_strand_id
1 'polypeptide(L)'
;MAIISKPVRLYCSCYELGHCWTPHCVKASTDVAKDVFSEAIKIYGALYLLTALFKRKGWKYYAKKFVPETLRSTLFLTVNGSLFVGLFCVTRQLLGTFYYLSSSFLPAFVAAGTALLLERRNRRGPLAIYITNLAVETGFRMLINRGIVRPIKNGEVGMMAWLIA
;
A
#
# COMPACT_ATOMS: atom_id res chain seq x y z
N MET A 1 26.66 0.08 4.35
CA MET A 1 26.21 -0.81 5.43
C MET A 1 24.79 -0.43 5.84
N ALA A 2 23.77 -1.20 5.43
CA ALA A 2 22.41 -0.98 5.93
C ALA A 2 22.27 -1.67 7.29
N ILE A 3 22.44 -0.88 8.35
CA ILE A 3 22.31 -1.34 9.73
C ILE A 3 20.81 -1.45 10.06
N ILE A 4 20.21 -2.61 9.77
CA ILE A 4 18.89 -3.00 10.31
C ILE A 4 18.99 -3.21 11.83
N SER A 5 20.19 -3.37 12.38
CA SER A 5 20.45 -3.81 13.74
C SER A 5 20.54 -2.72 14.81
N LYS A 6 20.48 -1.43 14.46
CA LYS A 6 20.47 -0.35 15.46
C LYS A 6 19.17 0.44 15.32
N PRO A 7 18.34 0.55 16.37
CA PRO A 7 17.26 1.52 16.39
C PRO A 7 17.88 2.92 16.37
N VAL A 8 18.16 3.44 15.18
CA VAL A 8 18.58 4.82 14.99
C VAL A 8 17.38 5.68 15.38
N ARG A 9 17.48 6.32 16.54
CA ARG A 9 16.49 7.29 17.01
C ARG A 9 16.62 8.53 16.14
N LEU A 10 15.58 8.80 15.37
CA LEU A 10 15.45 10.04 14.63
C LEU A 10 14.60 11.01 15.45
N TYR A 11 15.16 12.19 15.73
CA TYR A 11 14.51 13.24 16.53
C TYR A 11 13.65 14.20 15.70
N CYS A 12 13.57 13.99 14.39
CA CYS A 12 12.79 14.84 13.49
C CYS A 12 11.29 14.80 13.80
N SER A 13 10.59 15.83 13.33
CA SER A 13 9.14 15.91 13.41
C SER A 13 8.47 15.04 12.33
N CYS A 14 7.22 14.64 12.54
CA CYS A 14 6.43 13.96 11.51
C CYS A 14 6.23 14.83 10.25
N TYR A 15 6.26 16.15 10.40
CA TYR A 15 6.26 17.10 9.30
C TYR A 15 7.50 16.97 8.42
N GLU A 16 8.70 16.94 9.01
CA GLU A 16 9.96 16.86 8.25
C GLU A 16 10.16 15.53 7.52
N LEU A 17 9.56 14.46 8.03
CA LEU A 17 9.81 13.10 7.53
C LEU A 17 8.68 12.55 6.65
N GLY A 18 7.41 12.83 6.98
CA GLY A 18 6.27 12.10 6.42
C GLY A 18 5.17 12.98 5.81
N HIS A 19 5.03 14.24 6.20
CA HIS A 19 3.99 15.13 5.67
C HIS A 19 4.48 16.57 5.47
N CYS A 20 5.56 16.73 4.71
CA CYS A 20 6.28 18.00 4.52
C CYS A 20 5.47 19.13 3.87
N TRP A 21 4.27 18.85 3.36
CA TRP A 21 3.38 19.84 2.74
C TRP A 21 2.43 20.53 3.72
N THR A 22 2.23 19.98 4.92
CA THR A 22 1.34 20.58 5.93
C THR A 22 1.79 20.26 7.35
N PRO A 23 1.88 21.22 8.27
CA PRO A 23 2.27 20.96 9.66
C PRO A 23 1.20 20.18 10.45
N HIS A 24 -0.04 20.12 9.95
CA HIS A 24 -1.15 19.46 10.64
C HIS A 24 -1.33 18.02 10.16
N CYS A 25 -1.15 17.06 11.08
CA CYS A 25 -1.24 15.62 10.81
C CYS A 25 -2.62 15.18 10.29
N VAL A 26 -3.71 15.73 10.85
CA VAL A 26 -5.08 15.41 10.41
C VAL A 26 -5.29 15.88 8.97
N LYS A 27 -4.85 17.12 8.66
CA LYS A 27 -4.92 17.66 7.31
C LYS A 27 -4.10 16.82 6.33
N ALA A 28 -2.90 16.39 6.72
CA ALA A 28 -2.07 15.49 5.91
C ALA A 28 -2.79 14.18 5.56
N SER A 29 -3.40 13.52 6.55
CA SER A 29 -4.14 12.27 6.33
C SER A 29 -5.35 12.49 5.43
N THR A 30 -6.10 13.59 5.59
CA THR A 30 -7.25 13.90 4.75
C THR A 30 -6.88 14.30 3.32
N ASP A 31 -5.77 15.00 3.13
CA ASP A 31 -5.28 15.38 1.80
C ASP A 31 -4.87 14.13 1.02
N VAL A 32 -4.12 13.23 1.67
CA VAL A 32 -3.79 11.92 1.09
C VAL A 32 -5.05 11.11 0.81
N ALA A 33 -6.05 11.13 1.70
CA ALA A 33 -7.32 10.45 1.45
C ALA A 33 -8.00 10.96 0.17
N LYS A 34 -8.05 12.28 -0.04
CA LYS A 34 -8.67 12.90 -1.23
C LYS A 34 -7.92 12.54 -2.51
N ASP A 35 -6.60 12.67 -2.50
CA ASP A 35 -5.76 12.41 -3.66
C ASP A 35 -5.83 10.93 -4.06
N VAL A 36 -5.66 10.04 -3.08
CA VAL A 36 -5.75 8.59 -3.30
C VAL A 36 -7.14 8.20 -3.75
N PHE A 37 -8.20 8.78 -3.20
CA PHE A 37 -9.58 8.50 -3.62
C PHE A 37 -9.82 8.91 -5.09
N SER A 38 -9.37 10.10 -5.49
CA SER A 38 -9.45 10.57 -6.87
C SER A 38 -8.73 9.64 -7.84
N GLU A 39 -7.48 9.29 -7.53
CA GLU A 39 -6.69 8.41 -8.39
C GLU A 39 -7.23 6.97 -8.42
N ALA A 40 -7.68 6.46 -7.28
CA ALA A 40 -8.27 5.13 -7.20
C ALA A 40 -9.56 5.02 -8.01
N ILE A 41 -10.42 6.05 -8.01
CA ILE A 41 -11.61 6.08 -8.87
C ILE A 41 -11.22 6.07 -10.35
N LYS A 42 -10.16 6.78 -10.76
CA LYS A 42 -9.71 6.77 -12.17
C LYS A 42 -9.22 5.39 -12.58
N ILE A 43 -8.35 4.77 -11.78
CA ILE A 43 -7.74 3.46 -12.08
C ILE A 43 -8.82 2.37 -12.09
N TYR A 44 -9.57 2.24 -11.00
CA TYR A 44 -10.61 1.21 -10.92
C TYR A 44 -11.77 1.54 -11.86
N GLY A 45 -12.22 2.79 -11.92
CA GLY A 45 -13.27 3.21 -12.85
C GLY A 45 -12.96 2.81 -14.29
N ALA A 46 -11.73 3.09 -14.78
CA ALA A 46 -11.30 2.70 -16.12
C ALA A 46 -11.26 1.18 -16.32
N LEU A 47 -10.65 0.43 -15.38
CA LEU A 47 -10.56 -1.03 -15.47
C LEU A 47 -11.94 -1.69 -15.55
N TYR A 48 -12.86 -1.29 -14.68
CA TYR A 48 -14.18 -1.89 -14.71
C TYR A 48 -14.98 -1.40 -15.92
N LEU A 49 -14.81 -0.15 -16.38
CA LEU A 49 -15.47 0.35 -17.58
C LEU A 49 -15.07 -0.48 -18.80
N LEU A 50 -13.79 -0.85 -18.90
CA LEU A 50 -13.31 -1.81 -19.91
C LEU A 50 -14.05 -3.15 -19.79
N THR A 51 -14.15 -3.72 -18.58
CA THR A 51 -14.89 -4.98 -18.39
C THR A 51 -16.39 -4.85 -18.72
N ALA A 52 -16.97 -3.67 -18.55
CA ALA A 52 -18.35 -3.38 -18.89
C ALA A 52 -18.56 -3.34 -20.41
N LEU A 53 -17.62 -2.77 -21.15
CA LEU A 53 -17.64 -2.80 -22.61
C LEU A 53 -17.57 -4.24 -23.14
N PHE A 54 -16.72 -5.08 -22.56
CA PHE A 54 -16.60 -6.49 -22.95
C PHE A 54 -17.83 -7.35 -22.60
N LYS A 55 -18.50 -7.11 -21.47
CA LYS A 55 -19.63 -7.95 -21.01
C LYS A 55 -20.99 -7.65 -21.63
N ARG A 56 -21.18 -6.50 -22.30
CA ARG A 56 -22.45 -6.06 -22.94
C ARG A 56 -23.72 -6.34 -22.10
N LYS A 57 -23.68 -6.14 -20.78
CA LYS A 57 -24.86 -6.33 -19.89
C LYS A 57 -25.72 -5.06 -19.80
N GLY A 58 -26.95 -5.18 -19.30
CA GLY A 58 -27.85 -4.04 -19.10
C GLY A 58 -27.43 -3.11 -17.93
N TRP A 59 -27.79 -1.82 -18.00
CA TRP A 59 -27.46 -0.78 -17.02
C TRP A 59 -27.76 -1.14 -15.56
N LYS A 60 -28.90 -1.80 -15.30
CA LYS A 60 -29.32 -2.24 -13.95
C LYS A 60 -28.31 -3.20 -13.30
N TYR A 61 -27.63 -4.03 -14.10
CA TYR A 61 -26.59 -4.94 -13.61
C TYR A 61 -25.33 -4.18 -13.21
N TYR A 62 -24.96 -3.14 -13.98
CA TYR A 62 -23.84 -2.27 -13.64
C TYR A 62 -24.10 -1.49 -12.36
N ALA A 63 -25.22 -0.78 -12.25
CA ALA A 63 -25.54 -0.01 -11.04
C ALA A 63 -25.50 -0.88 -9.76
N LYS A 64 -26.03 -2.11 -9.81
CA LYS A 64 -26.12 -3.00 -8.64
C LYS A 64 -24.80 -3.70 -8.30
N LYS A 65 -23.91 -3.92 -9.27
CA LYS A 65 -22.67 -4.71 -9.05
C LYS A 65 -21.39 -3.92 -9.24
N PHE A 66 -21.30 -3.11 -10.30
CA PHE A 66 -20.12 -2.31 -10.63
C PHE A 66 -19.86 -1.21 -9.60
N VAL A 67 -20.87 -0.36 -9.34
CA VAL A 67 -20.71 0.80 -8.45
C VAL A 67 -20.23 0.40 -7.05
N PRO A 68 -20.87 -0.56 -6.36
CA PRO A 68 -20.40 -0.97 -5.04
C PRO A 68 -19.05 -1.69 -5.09
N GLU A 69 -18.69 -2.37 -6.17
CA GLU A 69 -17.40 -3.03 -6.32
C GLU A 69 -16.26 -2.04 -6.54
N THR A 70 -16.46 -1.03 -7.39
CA THR A 70 -15.50 0.05 -7.63
C THR A 70 -15.31 0.88 -6.36
N LEU A 71 -16.40 1.34 -5.74
CA LEU A 71 -16.33 2.11 -4.50
C LEU A 71 -15.62 1.34 -3.39
N ARG A 72 -15.84 0.03 -3.27
CA ARG A 72 -15.19 -0.77 -2.22
C ARG A 72 -13.68 -0.89 -2.42
N SER A 73 -13.22 -1.06 -3.66
CA SER A 73 -11.78 -1.09 -3.97
C SER A 73 -11.14 0.30 -3.84
N THR A 74 -11.85 1.37 -4.20
CA THR A 74 -11.41 2.74 -3.93
C THR A 74 -11.27 2.98 -2.42
N LEU A 75 -12.29 2.64 -1.64
CA LEU A 75 -12.27 2.79 -0.19
C LEU A 75 -11.16 1.94 0.46
N PHE A 76 -10.90 0.74 -0.02
CA PHE A 76 -9.77 -0.09 0.43
C PHE A 76 -8.44 0.67 0.29
N LEU A 77 -8.16 1.21 -0.90
CA LEU A 77 -6.89 1.89 -1.17
C LEU A 77 -6.80 3.22 -0.40
N THR A 78 -7.88 3.99 -0.37
CA THR A 78 -7.96 5.26 0.36
C THR A 78 -7.76 5.05 1.87
N VAL A 79 -8.42 4.07 2.48
CA VAL A 79 -8.26 3.77 3.90
C VAL A 79 -6.84 3.29 4.20
N ASN A 80 -6.25 2.45 3.34
CA ASN A 80 -4.89 1.99 3.54
C ASN A 80 -3.88 3.16 3.60
N GLY A 81 -3.93 4.07 2.60
CA GLY A 81 -3.01 5.21 2.54
C GLY A 81 -3.24 6.24 3.65
N SER A 82 -4.50 6.62 3.87
CA SER A 82 -4.85 7.64 4.88
C SER A 82 -4.59 7.16 6.31
N LEU A 83 -4.90 5.89 6.61
CA LEU A 83 -4.66 5.31 7.93
C LEU A 83 -3.17 5.09 8.17
N PHE A 84 -2.38 4.75 7.15
CA PHE A 84 -0.92 4.67 7.28
C PHE A 84 -0.33 6.03 7.70
N VAL A 85 -0.69 7.12 7.01
CA VAL A 85 -0.20 8.47 7.33
C VAL A 85 -0.67 8.92 8.72
N GLY A 86 -1.93 8.64 9.08
CA GLY A 86 -2.47 8.96 10.40
C GLY A 86 -1.75 8.20 11.52
N LEU A 87 -1.62 6.88 11.37
CA LEU A 87 -0.95 6.02 12.36
C LEU A 87 0.53 6.32 12.47
N PHE A 88 1.20 6.68 11.38
CA PHE A 88 2.59 7.16 11.38
C PHE A 88 2.74 8.36 12.34
N CYS A 89 1.84 9.34 12.23
CA CYS A 89 1.83 10.51 13.11
C CYS A 89 1.50 10.15 14.56
N VAL A 90 0.51 9.27 14.79
CA VAL A 90 0.12 8.81 16.13
C VAL A 90 1.26 8.05 16.80
N THR A 91 1.95 7.16 16.08
CA THR A 91 3.12 6.45 16.64
C THR A 91 4.23 7.40 17.03
N ARG A 92 4.45 8.49 16.28
CA ARG A 92 5.42 9.54 16.64
C ARG A 92 5.03 10.32 17.90
N GLN A 93 3.73 10.56 18.10
CA GLN A 93 3.22 11.22 19.30
C GLN A 93 3.33 10.33 20.55
N LEU A 94 3.06 9.02 20.40
CA LEU A 94 3.14 8.07 21.50
C LEU A 94 4.57 7.73 21.92
N LEU A 95 5.48 7.53 20.96
CA LEU A 95 6.86 7.09 21.22
C LEU A 95 7.84 8.26 21.41
N GLY A 96 7.44 9.49 21.06
CA GLY A 96 8.27 10.69 21.15
C GLY A 96 9.49 10.72 20.21
N THR A 97 9.83 9.61 19.56
CA THR A 97 10.96 9.44 18.64
C THR A 97 10.61 8.47 17.51
N PHE A 98 11.28 8.60 16.37
CA PHE A 98 11.12 7.69 15.25
C PHE A 98 12.06 6.49 15.39
N TYR A 99 11.47 5.31 15.44
CA TYR A 99 12.16 4.03 15.31
C TYR A 99 11.77 3.40 13.97
N TYR A 100 12.72 3.02 13.12
CA TYR A 100 12.43 2.47 11.78
C TYR A 100 11.42 1.31 11.80
N LEU A 101 11.59 0.36 12.73
CA LEU A 101 10.67 -0.77 12.88
C LEU A 101 9.33 -0.32 13.47
N SER A 102 9.32 0.35 14.61
CA SER A 102 8.06 0.67 15.29
C SER A 102 7.23 1.75 14.56
N SER A 103 7.89 2.71 13.90
CA SER A 103 7.19 3.85 13.29
C SER A 103 6.78 3.65 11.83
N SER A 104 7.35 2.66 11.13
CA SER A 104 6.93 2.37 9.74
C SER A 104 6.25 1.02 9.63
N PHE A 105 6.81 -0.03 10.25
CA PHE A 105 6.24 -1.39 10.13
C PHE A 105 4.91 -1.52 10.86
N LEU A 106 4.79 -0.98 12.08
CA LEU A 106 3.57 -1.13 12.88
C LEU A 106 2.38 -0.33 12.27
N PRO A 107 2.54 0.95 11.87
CA PRO A 107 1.50 1.66 11.12
C PRO A 107 1.12 0.97 9.83
N ALA A 108 2.09 0.47 9.05
CA ALA A 108 1.83 -0.24 7.81
C ALA A 108 1.05 -1.54 8.04
N PHE A 109 1.41 -2.30 9.08
CA PHE A 109 0.73 -3.55 9.42
C PHE A 109 -0.73 -3.32 9.84
N VAL A 110 -0.97 -2.34 10.71
CA VAL A 110 -2.33 -2.00 11.18
C VAL A 110 -3.16 -1.41 10.03
N ALA A 111 -2.58 -0.53 9.21
CA ALA A 111 -3.24 0.03 8.03
C ALA A 111 -3.56 -1.03 6.96
N ALA A 112 -2.64 -1.97 6.71
CA ALA A 112 -2.88 -3.09 5.81
C ALA A 112 -3.95 -4.05 6.35
N GLY A 113 -3.90 -4.40 7.64
CA GLY A 113 -4.87 -5.29 8.27
C GLY A 113 -6.30 -4.71 8.24
N THR A 114 -6.45 -3.44 8.63
CA THR A 114 -7.75 -2.74 8.60
C THR A 114 -8.30 -2.58 7.19
N ALA A 115 -7.45 -2.20 6.23
CA ALA A 115 -7.85 -2.13 4.83
C ALA A 115 -8.26 -3.52 4.31
N LEU A 116 -7.51 -4.58 4.60
CA LEU A 116 -7.83 -5.94 4.17
C LEU A 116 -9.20 -6.40 4.67
N LEU A 117 -9.62 -6.00 5.87
CA LEU A 117 -10.95 -6.30 6.41
C LEU A 117 -12.07 -5.65 5.58
N LEU A 118 -11.84 -4.45 5.03
CA LEU A 118 -12.80 -3.75 4.17
C LEU A 118 -12.91 -4.41 2.78
N GLU A 119 -11.79 -4.90 2.24
CA GLU A 119 -11.73 -5.50 0.89
C GLU A 119 -12.56 -6.79 0.79
N ARG A 120 -13.05 -7.13 -0.40
CA ARG A 120 -13.91 -8.31 -0.60
C ARG A 120 -13.08 -9.61 -0.60
N ARG A 121 -13.55 -10.65 0.11
CA ARG A 121 -12.84 -11.95 0.23
C ARG A 121 -12.35 -12.53 -1.11
N ASN A 122 -13.15 -12.42 -2.18
CA ASN A 122 -12.82 -12.98 -3.49
C ASN A 122 -11.58 -12.35 -4.17
N ARG A 123 -11.21 -11.12 -3.79
CA ARG A 123 -10.06 -10.40 -4.37
C ARG A 123 -8.79 -10.48 -3.52
N ARG A 124 -8.91 -10.87 -2.25
CA ARG A 124 -7.80 -10.92 -1.30
C ARG A 124 -6.73 -11.92 -1.73
N GLY A 125 -7.12 -13.09 -2.22
CA GLY A 125 -6.19 -14.14 -2.68
C GLY A 125 -5.29 -13.66 -3.83
N PRO A 126 -5.86 -13.25 -4.98
CA PRO A 126 -5.07 -12.74 -6.10
C PRO A 126 -4.21 -11.52 -5.74
N LEU A 127 -4.75 -10.60 -4.94
CA LEU A 127 -4.02 -9.42 -4.51
C LEU A 127 -2.85 -9.76 -3.57
N ALA A 128 -3.04 -10.71 -2.66
CA ALA A 128 -1.99 -11.15 -1.74
C ALA A 128 -0.82 -11.81 -2.50
N ILE A 129 -1.12 -12.66 -3.49
CA ILE A 129 -0.10 -13.28 -4.34
C ILE A 129 0.68 -12.20 -5.10
N TYR A 130 -0.03 -11.23 -5.69
CA TYR A 130 0.60 -10.11 -6.40
C TYR A 130 1.53 -9.28 -5.50
N ILE A 131 1.05 -8.89 -4.31
CA ILE A 131 1.84 -8.08 -3.36
C ILE A 131 3.03 -8.90 -2.81
N THR A 132 2.85 -10.20 -2.59
CA THR A 132 3.95 -11.08 -2.14
C THR A 132 5.05 -11.17 -3.19
N ASN A 133 4.68 -11.36 -4.46
CA ASN A 133 5.65 -11.36 -5.56
C ASN A 133 6.39 -10.04 -5.66
N LEU A 134 5.67 -8.92 -5.56
CA LEU A 134 6.27 -7.59 -5.57
C LEU A 134 7.22 -7.39 -4.37
N ALA A 135 6.86 -7.87 -3.19
CA ALA A 135 7.69 -7.79 -1.99
C ALA A 135 8.99 -8.60 -2.15
N VAL A 136 8.90 -9.79 -2.75
CA VAL A 136 10.07 -10.64 -3.02
C VAL A 136 10.98 -10.00 -4.06
N GLU A 137 10.44 -9.44 -5.14
CA GLU A 137 11.21 -8.69 -6.14
C GLU A 137 11.93 -7.49 -5.50
N THR A 138 11.20 -6.70 -4.70
CA THR A 138 11.78 -5.54 -4.00
C THR A 138 12.87 -5.98 -3.02
N GLY A 139 12.63 -7.07 -2.28
CA GLY A 139 13.60 -7.70 -1.39
C GLY A 139 14.88 -8.12 -2.10
N PHE A 140 14.75 -8.78 -3.25
CA PHE A 140 15.89 -9.19 -4.07
C PHE A 140 16.68 -8.00 -4.60
N ARG A 141 16.01 -6.97 -5.10
CA ARG A 141 16.67 -5.73 -5.56
C ARG A 141 17.39 -5.02 -4.42
N MET A 142 16.80 -4.98 -3.23
CA MET A 142 17.47 -4.47 -2.03
C MET A 142 18.72 -5.28 -1.65
N LEU A 143 18.69 -6.62 -1.80
CA LEU A 143 19.84 -7.49 -1.54
C LEU A 143 20.97 -7.29 -2.55
N ILE A 144 20.65 -7.12 -3.84
CA ILE A 144 21.62 -6.80 -4.89
C ILE A 144 22.28 -5.44 -4.60
N ASN A 145 21.47 -4.41 -4.32
CA ASN A 145 21.98 -3.06 -4.06
C ASN A 145 22.88 -3.00 -2.81
N ARG A 146 22.70 -3.93 -1.87
CA ARG A 146 23.54 -4.06 -0.67
C ARG A 146 24.79 -4.91 -0.89
N GLY A 147 24.99 -5.45 -2.10
CA GLY A 147 26.13 -6.31 -2.44
C GLY A 147 26.10 -7.68 -1.78
N ILE A 148 24.96 -8.09 -1.21
CA ILE A 148 24.80 -9.39 -0.52
C ILE A 148 24.63 -10.52 -1.54
N VAL A 149 23.93 -10.23 -2.65
CA VAL A 149 23.64 -11.19 -3.72
C VAL A 149 24.17 -10.66 -5.03
N ARG A 150 24.85 -11.50 -5.82
CA ARG A 150 25.32 -11.12 -7.16
C ARG A 150 24.12 -11.01 -8.12
N PRO A 151 24.08 -10.02 -9.02
CA PRO A 151 23.01 -9.92 -10.01
C PRO A 151 23.08 -11.11 -10.98
N ILE A 152 22.15 -12.05 -10.83
CA ILE A 152 21.99 -13.20 -11.74
C ILE A 152 21.15 -12.74 -12.92
N LYS A 153 21.62 -12.96 -14.15
CA LYS A 153 20.87 -12.65 -15.37
C LYS A 153 19.55 -13.45 -15.36
N ASN A 154 18.41 -12.77 -15.42
CA ASN A 154 17.05 -13.31 -15.26
C ASN A 154 16.69 -13.91 -13.87
N GLY A 155 17.44 -13.59 -12.81
CA GLY A 155 17.17 -14.11 -11.45
C GLY A 155 15.79 -13.74 -10.89
N GLU A 156 15.23 -12.59 -11.31
CA GLU A 156 13.88 -12.14 -10.94
C GLU A 156 12.81 -13.17 -11.37
N VAL A 157 12.95 -13.74 -12.57
CA VAL A 157 11.99 -14.69 -13.15
C VAL A 157 12.03 -16.06 -12.44
N GLY A 158 13.21 -16.51 -12.02
CA GLY A 158 13.39 -17.80 -11.34
C GLY A 158 12.78 -17.83 -9.92
N MET A 159 12.85 -16.73 -9.18
CA MET A 159 12.22 -16.63 -7.86
C MET A 159 10.69 -16.53 -7.97
N MET A 160 10.18 -15.81 -8.98
CA MET A 160 8.74 -15.68 -9.24
C MET A 160 8.11 -17.03 -9.64
N ALA A 161 8.84 -17.87 -10.38
CA ALA A 161 8.38 -19.21 -10.75
C ALA A 161 8.25 -20.16 -9.53
N TRP A 162 9.16 -20.08 -8.56
CA TRP A 162 9.12 -20.88 -7.32
C TRP A 162 7.97 -20.51 -6.37
N LEU A 163 7.47 -19.27 -6.42
CA LEU A 163 6.35 -18.81 -5.58
C LEU A 163 4.97 -19.23 -6.10
N ILE A 164 4.88 -19.63 -7.37
CA ILE A 164 3.63 -19.99 -8.05
C ILE A 164 3.51 -21.53 -8.21
N ALA A 165 4.62 -22.27 -8.10
CA ALA A 165 4.67 -23.73 -8.10
C ALA A 165 4.34 -24.32 -6.71
#